data_AF-A0A936A6T8-F1
#
_entry.id   AF-A0A936A6T8-F1
#
_cell.length_a   1.000
_cell.length_b   1.000
_cell.length_c   1.000
_cell.angle_alpha   90.00
_cell.angle_beta   90.00
_cell.angle_gamma   90.00
#
_symmetry.space_group_name_H-M   'P 1'
#
loop_
_entity.id
_entity.type
_entity.pdbx_description
1 polymer ?
#
loop_
_entity_poly.entity_id
_entity_poly.type
_entity_poly.pdbx_seq_one_letter_code
_entity_poly.pdbx_strand_id
1 'polypeptide(L)'
;MHNFDIEKYINGEMKGDELESFESRLKLDPGLQSEVNHTKELIEGLRQLGLSEKIIHAQQRNRWLKWFRWIALPGLISLAIFYFYTMNGALDTGKIPTEVILAPGDNNKAFLLKDSLETNSKEPLRDSLLKEQDTLQNEPAIFAWEDPRAAKEMADYYYSTPEDFSYLRGSSTESPLDSAKMEFNAEAYANALLYLQKLTTGSFEKYYFQALCFFRLGKYAEAGDLFKLSLSKSTNNEKRMEIEWYSFLNALACGKPCNQEFTKLSQSIQKNSNHLYSKQVQLILNKKHVRRKYK
;
A
#
# COMPACT_ATOMS: atom_id res chain seq x y z
N MET A 1 -34.56 3.69 3.75
CA MET A 1 -33.69 3.12 4.82
C MET A 1 -33.26 1.67 4.53
N HIS A 2 -33.70 1.04 3.43
CA HIS A 2 -33.45 -0.38 3.12
C HIS A 2 -32.06 -0.71 2.53
N ASN A 3 -31.36 0.29 2.00
CA ASN A 3 -30.09 0.05 1.30
C ASN A 3 -29.00 -0.57 2.21
N PHE A 4 -29.02 -0.21 3.50
CA PHE A 4 -28.06 -0.76 4.47
C PHE A 4 -28.29 -2.25 4.77
N ASP A 5 -29.55 -2.69 4.83
CA ASP A 5 -29.90 -4.09 5.07
C ASP A 5 -29.49 -4.96 3.86
N ILE A 6 -29.72 -4.46 2.64
CA ILE A 6 -29.33 -5.13 1.40
C ILE A 6 -27.82 -5.35 1.35
N GLU A 7 -27.03 -4.32 1.66
CA GLU A 7 -25.56 -4.43 1.69
C GLU A 7 -25.09 -5.47 2.73
N LYS A 8 -25.62 -5.44 3.94
CA LYS A 8 -25.28 -6.42 4.99
C LYS A 8 -25.62 -7.85 4.56
N TYR A 9 -26.79 -8.05 3.95
CA TYR A 9 -27.23 -9.34 3.44
C TYR A 9 -26.29 -9.88 2.36
N ILE A 10 -25.97 -9.07 1.34
CA ILE A 10 -25.07 -9.47 0.24
C ILE A 10 -23.65 -9.78 0.74
N ASN A 11 -23.17 -9.06 1.76
CA ASN A 11 -21.87 -9.29 2.37
C ASN A 11 -21.83 -10.48 3.35
N GLY A 12 -22.96 -11.14 3.63
CA GLY A 12 -23.04 -12.24 4.59
C GLY A 12 -22.85 -11.80 6.05
N GLU A 13 -23.15 -10.55 6.36
CA GLU A 13 -22.96 -9.95 7.69
C GLU A 13 -24.17 -10.13 8.60
N MET A 14 -25.34 -10.44 8.04
CA MET A 14 -26.55 -10.76 8.81
C MET A 14 -26.47 -12.14 9.43
N LYS A 15 -26.94 -12.28 10.67
CA LYS A 15 -26.92 -13.55 11.42
C LYS A 15 -28.18 -13.70 12.27
N GLY A 16 -28.57 -14.95 12.55
CA GLY A 16 -29.69 -15.29 13.43
C GLY A 16 -31.00 -14.65 12.99
N ASP A 17 -31.77 -14.13 13.94
CA ASP A 17 -33.10 -13.55 13.74
C ASP A 17 -33.11 -12.39 12.71
N GLU A 18 -32.01 -11.64 12.58
CA GLU A 18 -31.89 -10.55 11.58
C GLU A 18 -31.91 -11.13 10.15
N LEU A 19 -31.18 -12.23 9.94
CA LEU A 19 -31.13 -12.90 8.63
C LEU A 19 -32.49 -13.54 8.31
N GLU A 20 -33.09 -14.25 9.27
CA GLU A 20 -34.40 -14.90 9.07
C GLU A 20 -35.51 -13.89 8.76
N SER A 21 -35.53 -12.75 9.47
CA SER A 21 -36.48 -11.66 9.22
C SER A 21 -36.28 -11.05 7.83
N PHE A 22 -35.03 -10.84 7.42
CA PHE A 22 -34.72 -10.29 6.09
C PHE A 22 -35.08 -11.27 4.97
N GLU A 23 -34.80 -12.56 5.14
CA GLU A 23 -35.19 -13.60 4.18
C GLU A 23 -36.71 -13.78 4.10
N SER A 24 -37.42 -13.66 5.22
CA SER A 24 -38.89 -13.65 5.22
C SER A 24 -39.43 -12.45 4.45
N ARG A 25 -38.86 -11.25 4.64
CA ARG A 25 -39.20 -10.05 3.86
C ARG A 25 -38.93 -10.25 2.38
N LEU A 26 -37.80 -10.85 2.01
CA LEU A 26 -37.44 -11.13 0.61
C LEU A 26 -38.46 -12.03 -0.09
N LYS A 27 -39.07 -12.98 0.62
CA LYS A 27 -40.11 -13.86 0.07
C LYS A 27 -41.45 -13.14 -0.12
N LEU A 28 -41.74 -12.16 0.71
CA LEU A 28 -43.02 -11.44 0.72
C LEU A 28 -43.01 -10.20 -0.18
N ASP A 29 -41.84 -9.62 -0.43
CA ASP A 29 -41.67 -8.37 -1.18
C ASP A 29 -40.82 -8.59 -2.46
N PRO A 30 -41.48 -8.78 -3.62
CA PRO A 30 -40.79 -8.90 -4.91
C PRO A 30 -39.95 -7.67 -5.28
N GLY A 31 -40.32 -6.48 -4.80
CA GLY A 31 -39.56 -5.24 -5.04
C GLY A 31 -38.21 -5.31 -4.35
N LEU A 32 -38.20 -5.69 -3.07
CA LEU A 32 -36.97 -5.92 -2.31
C LEU A 32 -36.08 -6.99 -2.95
N GLN A 33 -36.67 -8.07 -3.46
CA GLN A 33 -35.94 -9.11 -4.18
C GLN A 33 -35.27 -8.56 -5.45
N SER A 34 -35.98 -7.73 -6.22
CA SER A 34 -35.43 -7.07 -7.41
C SER A 34 -34.27 -6.15 -7.04
N GLU A 35 -34.37 -5.37 -5.96
CA GLU A 35 -33.29 -4.49 -5.49
C GLU A 35 -32.04 -5.29 -5.06
N VAL A 36 -32.22 -6.41 -4.34
CA VAL A 36 -31.12 -7.30 -3.95
C VAL A 36 -30.43 -7.89 -5.19
N ASN A 37 -31.20 -8.36 -6.18
CA ASN A 37 -30.64 -8.92 -7.41
C ASN A 37 -29.88 -7.86 -8.21
N HIS A 38 -30.45 -6.67 -8.38
CA HIS A 38 -29.79 -5.57 -9.07
C HIS A 38 -28.47 -5.17 -8.38
N THR A 39 -28.48 -5.11 -7.05
CA THR A 39 -27.27 -4.79 -6.28
C THR A 39 -26.22 -5.90 -6.37
N LYS A 40 -26.63 -7.17 -6.40
CA LYS A 40 -25.72 -8.30 -6.64
C LYS A 40 -25.08 -8.23 -8.02
N GLU A 41 -25.86 -7.96 -9.07
CA GLU A 41 -25.35 -7.79 -10.44
C GLU A 41 -24.35 -6.63 -10.54
N LEU A 42 -24.64 -5.50 -9.90
CA LEU A 42 -23.71 -4.37 -9.83
C LEU A 42 -22.40 -4.73 -9.12
N ILE A 43 -22.48 -5.41 -7.97
CA ILE A 43 -21.30 -5.86 -7.23
C ILE A 43 -20.49 -6.87 -8.04
N GLU A 44 -21.16 -7.81 -8.71
CA GLU A 44 -20.51 -8.82 -9.55
C GLU A 44 -19.85 -8.18 -10.79
N GLY A 45 -20.50 -7.19 -11.41
CA GLY A 45 -19.90 -6.38 -12.46
C GLY A 45 -18.66 -5.62 -11.97
N LEU A 46 -18.74 -4.95 -10.82
CA LEU A 46 -17.58 -4.28 -10.20
C LEU A 46 -16.46 -5.25 -9.81
N ARG A 47 -16.81 -6.50 -9.49
CA ARG A 47 -15.84 -7.56 -9.18
C ARG A 47 -15.13 -8.06 -10.44
N GLN A 48 -15.87 -8.24 -11.54
CA GLN A 48 -15.28 -8.55 -12.85
C GLN A 48 -14.36 -7.43 -13.35
N LEU A 49 -14.69 -6.18 -13.01
CA LEU A 49 -13.86 -5.01 -13.30
C LEU A 49 -12.70 -4.82 -12.32
N GLY A 50 -12.35 -5.78 -11.43
CA GLY A 50 -11.19 -5.63 -10.53
C GLY A 50 -11.30 -4.54 -9.44
N LEU A 51 -12.35 -3.72 -9.48
CA LEU A 51 -12.60 -2.64 -8.52
C LEU A 51 -13.05 -3.15 -7.14
N SER A 52 -13.47 -4.41 -7.03
CA SER A 52 -14.00 -4.96 -5.77
C SER A 52 -13.03 -4.89 -4.60
N GLU A 53 -11.73 -5.14 -4.79
CA GLU A 53 -10.76 -5.07 -3.68
C GLU A 53 -10.62 -3.65 -3.13
N LYS A 54 -10.61 -2.65 -4.01
CA LYS A 54 -10.53 -1.24 -3.60
C LYS A 54 -11.83 -0.77 -2.95
N ILE A 55 -12.97 -1.22 -3.44
CA ILE A 55 -14.29 -0.88 -2.87
C ILE A 55 -14.46 -1.51 -1.50
N ILE A 56 -14.09 -2.78 -1.32
CA ILE A 56 -14.13 -3.47 -0.01
C ILE A 56 -13.24 -2.73 0.99
N HIS A 57 -11.99 -2.38 0.61
CA HIS A 57 -11.10 -1.63 1.50
C HIS A 57 -11.60 -0.21 1.79
N ALA A 58 -12.15 0.49 0.79
CA ALA A 58 -12.71 1.83 0.98
C ALA A 58 -13.97 1.80 1.86
N GLN A 59 -14.85 0.81 1.67
CA GLN A 59 -16.05 0.61 2.49
C GLN A 59 -15.67 0.22 3.91
N GLN A 60 -14.73 -0.69 4.11
CA GLN A 60 -14.28 -1.11 5.44
C GLN A 60 -13.64 0.06 6.21
N ARG A 61 -12.85 0.91 5.54
CA ARG A 61 -12.29 2.13 6.13
C ARG A 61 -13.37 3.14 6.48
N ASN A 62 -14.39 3.33 5.63
CA ASN A 62 -15.50 4.22 5.91
C ASN A 62 -16.36 3.72 7.08
N ARG A 63 -16.57 2.40 7.19
CA ARG A 63 -17.26 1.77 8.33
C ARG A 63 -16.46 1.93 9.62
N TRP A 64 -15.15 1.70 9.59
CA TRP A 64 -14.27 1.92 10.75
C TRP A 64 -14.30 3.39 11.20
N LEU A 65 -14.26 4.34 10.27
CA LEU A 65 -14.40 5.77 10.56
C LEU A 65 -15.75 6.13 11.18
N LYS A 66 -16.86 5.60 10.65
CA LYS A 66 -18.19 5.80 11.23
C LYS A 66 -18.27 5.24 12.65
N TRP A 67 -17.80 4.01 12.86
CA TRP A 67 -17.74 3.38 14.19
C TRP A 67 -16.88 4.19 15.16
N PHE A 68 -15.70 4.66 14.72
CA PHE A 68 -14.85 5.53 15.52
C PHE A 68 -15.52 6.84 15.91
N ARG A 69 -16.29 7.47 15.01
CA ARG A 69 -17.03 8.70 15.34
C ARG A 69 -18.06 8.48 16.45
N TRP A 70 -18.70 7.31 16.50
CA TRP A 70 -19.67 6.99 17.54
C TRP A 70 -19.03 6.67 18.89
N ILE A 71 -17.80 6.14 18.92
CA ILE A 71 -17.11 5.79 20.18
C ILE A 71 -16.22 6.92 20.70
N ALA A 72 -15.58 7.69 19.82
CA ALA A 72 -14.66 8.75 20.21
C ALA A 72 -15.36 9.88 20.98
N LEU A 73 -16.61 10.22 20.61
CA LEU A 73 -17.40 11.26 21.27
C LEU A 73 -17.72 10.94 22.75
N PRO A 74 -18.35 9.80 23.11
CA PRO A 74 -18.60 9.46 24.51
C PRO A 74 -17.32 9.19 25.30
N GLY A 75 -16.27 8.67 24.65
CA GLY A 75 -14.96 8.47 25.27
C GLY A 75 -14.33 9.80 25.72
N LEU A 76 -14.35 10.83 24.87
CA LEU A 76 -13.84 12.16 25.20
C LEU A 76 -14.64 12.83 26.33
N ILE A 77 -15.97 12.69 26.31
CA ILE A 77 -16.83 13.23 27.38
C ILE A 77 -16.51 12.54 28.72
N SER A 78 -16.36 11.22 28.71
CA SER A 78 -16.04 10.44 29.91
C SER A 78 -14.67 10.82 30.49
N LEU A 79 -13.67 11.02 29.62
CA LEU A 79 -12.34 11.52 30.01
C LEU A 79 -12.39 12.94 30.58
N ALA A 80 -13.18 13.84 30.00
CA ALA A 80 -13.34 15.20 30.49
C ALA A 80 -14.00 15.22 31.88
N ILE A 81 -15.03 14.40 32.10
CA ILE A 81 -15.68 14.25 33.40
C ILE A 81 -14.70 13.69 34.43
N PHE A 82 -13.97 12.61 34.07
CA PHE A 82 -12.95 12.02 34.96
C PHE A 82 -11.87 13.04 35.34
N TYR A 83 -11.34 13.78 34.36
CA TYR A 83 -10.35 14.82 34.58
C TYR A 83 -10.87 15.92 35.51
N PHE A 84 -12.11 16.37 35.31
CA PHE A 84 -12.78 17.35 36.16
C PHE A 84 -12.88 16.88 37.62
N TYR A 85 -13.25 15.61 37.86
CA TYR A 85 -13.29 15.04 39.21
C TYR A 85 -11.90 14.91 39.84
N THR A 86 -10.86 14.54 39.07
CA THR A 86 -9.50 14.45 39.62
C THR A 86 -8.91 15.81 39.98
N MET A 87 -9.27 16.87 39.25
CA MET A 87 -8.76 18.23 39.51
C MET A 87 -9.54 18.96 40.61
N ASN A 88 -10.86 18.75 40.70
CA ASN A 88 -11.71 19.47 41.66
C ASN A 88 -12.06 18.65 42.91
N GLY A 89 -11.83 17.34 42.88
CA GLY A 89 -12.11 16.42 43.97
C GLY A 89 -10.97 16.35 44.98
N ALA A 90 -10.63 17.46 45.63
CA ALA A 90 -10.18 17.37 47.02
C ALA A 90 -11.43 17.09 47.86
N LEU A 91 -11.92 15.85 47.80
CA LEU A 91 -12.92 15.36 48.75
C LEU A 91 -12.25 15.49 50.11
N ASP A 92 -12.73 16.45 50.89
CA ASP A 92 -12.41 16.63 52.29
C ASP A 92 -12.85 15.34 52.98
N THR A 93 -11.94 14.36 53.01
CA THR A 93 -12.13 13.10 53.72
C THR A 93 -12.20 13.48 55.18
N GLY A 94 -13.41 13.74 55.65
CA GLY A 94 -13.71 14.04 57.03
C GLY A 94 -12.92 13.08 57.90
N LYS A 95 -11.97 13.66 58.65
CA LYS A 95 -11.09 12.95 59.57
C LYS A 95 -11.95 12.10 60.50
N ILE A 96 -11.94 10.78 60.31
CA ILE A 96 -12.32 9.87 61.37
C ILE A 96 -11.20 9.98 62.42
N PRO A 97 -11.50 10.23 63.70
CA PRO A 97 -10.49 10.37 64.73
C PRO A 97 -9.81 9.02 64.97
N THR A 98 -8.57 8.90 64.49
CA THR A 98 -7.71 7.74 64.74
C THR A 98 -7.10 7.88 66.13
N GLU A 99 -7.48 6.95 67.00
CA GLU A 99 -6.92 6.75 68.33
C GLU A 99 -5.45 6.31 68.25
N VAL A 100 -4.68 6.80 69.22
CA VAL A 100 -3.23 6.71 69.34
C VAL A 100 -2.79 5.28 69.65
N ILE A 101 -1.94 4.69 68.81
CA ILE A 101 -1.04 3.60 69.22
C ILE A 101 0.39 3.89 68.76
N LEU A 102 1.23 4.09 69.77
CA LEU A 102 2.68 4.17 69.74
C LEU A 102 3.29 2.83 69.27
N ALA A 103 4.27 2.86 68.37
CA ALA A 103 5.55 2.14 68.54
C ALA A 103 6.57 2.49 67.43
N PRO A 104 7.88 2.46 67.74
CA PRO A 104 8.94 3.04 66.92
C PRO A 104 9.77 1.99 66.14
N GLY A 105 10.57 2.51 65.21
CA GLY A 105 11.76 1.86 64.68
C GLY A 105 11.64 1.45 63.21
N ASP A 106 12.67 1.44 62.40
CA ASP A 106 14.05 1.92 62.51
C ASP A 106 14.65 1.75 61.10
N ASN A 107 15.69 2.50 60.78
CA ASN A 107 16.74 2.15 59.81
C ASN A 107 16.51 2.25 58.28
N ASN A 108 17.09 3.32 57.74
CA ASN A 108 18.18 3.30 56.74
C ASN A 108 17.95 2.65 55.36
N LYS A 109 18.02 3.48 54.31
CA LYS A 109 19.19 3.51 53.40
C LYS A 109 19.12 4.67 52.42
N ALA A 110 20.10 5.57 52.57
CA ALA A 110 20.54 6.50 51.56
C ALA A 110 21.09 5.73 50.36
N PHE A 111 20.65 6.06 49.13
CA PHE A 111 21.35 5.70 47.92
C PHE A 111 21.94 6.97 47.31
N LEU A 112 23.26 7.05 47.42
CA LEU A 112 24.13 8.12 46.99
C LEU A 112 24.25 8.18 45.46
N LEU A 113 24.18 9.42 44.96
CA LEU A 113 24.77 9.87 43.71
C LEU A 113 26.23 9.42 43.56
N LYS A 114 26.62 9.02 42.35
CA LYS A 114 28.01 9.18 41.91
C LYS A 114 28.11 9.49 40.42
N ASP A 115 28.68 10.67 40.18
CA ASP A 115 29.31 11.15 38.96
C ASP A 115 30.25 10.14 38.31
N SER A 116 30.39 10.24 36.99
CA SER A 116 31.69 10.56 36.39
C SER A 116 31.57 10.89 34.89
N LEU A 117 31.95 12.13 34.61
CA LEU A 117 32.29 12.74 33.33
C LEU A 117 33.58 12.14 32.73
N GLU A 118 33.85 12.57 31.48
CA GLU A 118 35.19 12.69 30.84
C GLU A 118 35.89 11.43 30.31
N THR A 119 36.72 11.47 29.27
CA THR A 119 36.97 12.28 28.06
C THR A 119 38.08 11.52 27.29
N ASN A 120 38.29 11.91 26.02
CA ASN A 120 39.57 11.90 25.31
C ASN A 120 40.09 10.63 24.60
N SER A 121 40.19 10.80 23.27
CA SER A 121 41.48 10.86 22.54
C SER A 121 42.22 9.54 22.29
N LYS A 122 42.28 9.10 21.03
CA LYS A 122 43.45 9.35 20.15
C LYS A 122 43.28 8.66 18.80
N GLU A 123 43.47 9.47 17.76
CA GLU A 123 43.87 9.08 16.41
C GLU A 123 45.32 8.57 16.42
N PRO A 124 45.67 7.60 15.56
CA PRO A 124 46.98 7.66 14.94
C PRO A 124 46.89 7.61 13.41
N LEU A 125 47.63 8.55 12.83
CA LEU A 125 47.94 8.75 11.42
C LEU A 125 49.06 7.81 10.97
N ARG A 126 48.94 7.23 9.75
CA ARG A 126 50.01 6.74 8.83
C ARG A 126 50.96 5.64 9.35
N ASP A 127 51.48 4.69 8.58
CA ASP A 127 51.69 4.50 7.15
C ASP A 127 52.03 3.01 6.98
N SER A 128 51.42 2.33 6.01
CA SER A 128 52.03 1.12 5.43
C SER A 128 51.41 0.76 4.08
N LEU A 129 52.05 1.32 3.05
CA LEU A 129 52.26 0.71 1.74
C LEU A 129 52.59 -0.79 1.86
N LEU A 130 51.70 -1.65 1.37
CA LEU A 130 51.97 -2.75 0.44
C LEU A 130 50.80 -3.75 0.44
N LYS A 131 50.02 -3.68 -0.64
CA LYS A 131 49.79 -4.81 -1.54
C LYS A 131 49.13 -6.06 -0.92
N GLU A 132 47.82 -6.02 -0.86
CA GLU A 132 47.02 -7.15 -1.35
C GLU A 132 45.72 -6.61 -1.92
N GLN A 133 45.57 -6.76 -3.23
CA GLN A 133 44.40 -6.35 -3.98
C GLN A 133 43.33 -7.41 -3.74
N ASP A 134 42.87 -7.49 -2.50
CA ASP A 134 41.68 -8.21 -2.11
C ASP A 134 40.51 -7.39 -2.64
N THR A 135 40.24 -7.59 -3.93
CA THR A 135 38.93 -7.32 -4.50
C THR A 135 37.98 -8.32 -3.88
N LEU A 136 37.68 -8.09 -2.60
CA LEU A 136 36.44 -8.50 -1.99
C LEU A 136 35.37 -7.84 -2.86
N GLN A 137 34.99 -8.55 -3.91
CA GLN A 137 33.70 -8.48 -4.53
C GLN A 137 32.73 -8.65 -3.36
N ASN A 138 32.42 -7.53 -2.71
CA ASN A 138 31.19 -7.36 -1.97
C ASN A 138 30.12 -7.53 -3.03
N GLU A 139 29.80 -8.80 -3.38
CA GLU A 139 28.60 -9.14 -4.11
C GLU A 139 27.50 -8.35 -3.39
N PRO A 140 26.90 -7.36 -4.06
CA PRO A 140 25.95 -6.48 -3.40
C PRO A 140 24.88 -7.38 -2.82
N ALA A 141 24.83 -7.44 -1.48
CA ALA A 141 24.07 -8.41 -0.70
C ALA A 141 22.78 -8.76 -1.43
N ILE A 142 22.71 -9.98 -1.97
CA ILE A 142 21.73 -10.43 -2.97
C ILE A 142 20.38 -9.79 -2.67
N PHE A 143 19.97 -8.89 -3.57
CA PHE A 143 18.88 -7.94 -3.35
C PHE A 143 17.48 -8.60 -3.41
N ALA A 144 17.33 -9.85 -2.97
CA ALA A 144 16.03 -10.50 -2.90
C ALA A 144 15.16 -9.82 -1.81
N TRP A 145 13.96 -9.39 -2.18
CA TRP A 145 12.89 -9.22 -1.20
C TRP A 145 12.52 -10.62 -0.72
N GLU A 146 12.61 -10.85 0.59
CA GLU A 146 12.37 -12.18 1.18
C GLU A 146 10.93 -12.65 0.97
N ASP A 147 9.97 -11.72 0.92
CA ASP A 147 8.56 -12.00 0.67
C ASP A 147 8.11 -11.40 -0.67
N PRO A 148 7.79 -12.24 -1.67
CA PRO A 148 7.24 -11.80 -2.95
C PRO A 148 5.95 -10.98 -2.81
N ARG A 149 5.11 -11.26 -1.80
CA ARG A 149 3.86 -10.52 -1.57
C ARG A 149 4.14 -9.07 -1.21
N ALA A 150 5.06 -8.84 -0.27
CA ALA A 150 5.48 -7.49 0.10
C ALA A 150 6.10 -6.71 -1.06
N ALA A 151 6.83 -7.38 -1.98
CA ALA A 151 7.41 -6.73 -3.14
C ALA A 151 6.34 -6.31 -4.16
N LYS A 152 5.35 -7.18 -4.40
CA LYS A 152 4.17 -6.88 -5.22
C LYS A 152 3.38 -5.70 -4.65
N GLU A 153 3.02 -5.75 -3.36
CA GLU A 153 2.29 -4.65 -2.70
C GLU A 153 3.04 -3.32 -2.79
N MET A 154 4.37 -3.35 -2.69
CA MET A 154 5.19 -2.16 -2.86
C MET A 154 5.15 -1.65 -4.31
N ALA A 155 5.25 -2.53 -5.29
CA ALA A 155 5.15 -2.14 -6.70
C ALA A 155 3.77 -1.54 -7.01
N ASP A 156 2.70 -2.16 -6.53
CA ASP A 156 1.32 -1.70 -6.70
C ASP A 156 1.08 -0.34 -6.02
N TYR A 157 1.67 -0.12 -4.83
CA TYR A 157 1.57 1.17 -4.13
C TYR A 157 2.18 2.33 -4.92
N TYR A 158 3.29 2.08 -5.62
CA TYR A 158 3.98 3.08 -6.44
C TYR A 158 3.50 3.12 -7.89
N TYR A 159 2.63 2.19 -8.29
CA TYR A 159 2.04 2.17 -9.62
C TYR A 159 1.00 3.28 -9.77
N SER A 160 1.30 4.28 -10.58
CA SER A 160 0.33 5.26 -11.07
C SER A 160 -0.20 4.83 -12.44
N THR A 161 -1.45 5.14 -12.75
CA THR A 161 -1.91 5.04 -14.15
C THR A 161 -1.20 6.15 -14.95
N PRO A 162 -0.57 5.85 -16.10
CA PRO A 162 0.10 6.88 -16.87
C PRO A 162 -0.82 7.99 -17.37
N GLU A 163 -0.32 9.21 -17.51
CA GLU A 163 -1.11 10.38 -17.90
C GLU A 163 -1.76 10.24 -19.28
N ASP A 164 -1.12 9.52 -20.19
CA ASP A 164 -1.62 9.22 -21.55
C ASP A 164 -2.93 8.41 -21.57
N PHE A 165 -3.36 7.90 -20.40
CA PHE A 165 -4.63 7.20 -20.20
C PHE A 165 -5.76 8.15 -19.79
N SER A 166 -5.49 9.42 -19.51
CA SER A 166 -6.55 10.38 -19.20
C SER A 166 -7.41 10.64 -20.44
N TYR A 167 -8.52 9.91 -20.55
CA TYR A 167 -9.47 10.11 -21.62
C TYR A 167 -10.27 11.38 -21.34
N LEU A 168 -10.21 12.35 -22.25
CA LEU A 168 -11.12 13.49 -22.21
C LEU A 168 -12.50 12.99 -22.64
N ARG A 169 -13.44 12.96 -21.69
CA ARG A 169 -14.85 12.59 -21.94
C ARG A 169 -15.39 13.47 -23.08
N GLY A 170 -15.63 12.88 -24.26
CA GLY A 170 -16.18 13.57 -25.42
C GLY A 170 -15.40 13.41 -26.72
N SER A 171 -14.18 12.87 -26.72
CA SER A 171 -13.58 12.38 -27.97
C SER A 171 -14.31 11.12 -28.42
N SER A 172 -14.53 10.95 -29.72
CA SER A 172 -15.07 9.71 -30.28
C SER A 172 -14.03 8.58 -30.16
N THR A 173 -14.47 7.35 -29.87
CA THR A 173 -13.62 6.16 -29.72
C THR A 173 -13.21 5.59 -31.08
N GLU A 174 -12.56 6.41 -31.93
CA GLU A 174 -12.31 6.03 -33.32
C GLU A 174 -11.13 5.07 -33.49
N SER A 175 -10.16 5.07 -32.57
CA SER A 175 -8.99 4.18 -32.65
C SER A 175 -9.12 2.92 -31.77
N PRO A 176 -8.64 1.75 -32.23
CA PRO A 176 -8.47 0.58 -31.36
C PRO A 176 -7.59 0.87 -30.13
N LEU A 177 -6.64 1.80 -30.24
CA LEU A 177 -5.83 2.23 -29.10
C LEU A 177 -6.66 2.96 -28.04
N ASP A 178 -7.59 3.82 -28.46
CA ASP A 178 -8.47 4.55 -27.54
C ASP A 178 -9.44 3.60 -26.84
N SER A 179 -9.96 2.61 -27.58
CA SER A 179 -10.76 1.53 -27.00
C SER A 179 -9.95 0.74 -25.96
N ALA A 180 -8.70 0.40 -26.26
CA ALA A 180 -7.82 -0.28 -25.31
C ALA A 180 -7.56 0.55 -24.04
N LYS A 181 -7.33 1.87 -24.17
CA LYS A 181 -7.16 2.78 -23.03
C LYS A 181 -8.42 2.84 -22.17
N MET A 182 -9.59 2.90 -22.80
CA MET A 182 -10.88 2.92 -22.11
C MET A 182 -11.09 1.63 -21.30
N GLU A 183 -10.88 0.46 -21.92
CA GLU A 183 -10.96 -0.82 -21.23
C GLU A 183 -9.92 -0.94 -20.10
N PHE A 184 -8.69 -0.43 -20.31
CA PHE A 184 -7.67 -0.42 -19.28
C PHE A 184 -8.09 0.41 -18.06
N ASN A 185 -8.68 1.58 -18.28
CA ASN A 185 -9.18 2.46 -17.22
C ASN A 185 -10.40 1.86 -16.50
N ALA A 186 -11.20 1.09 -17.22
CA ALA A 186 -12.26 0.26 -16.66
C ALA A 186 -11.72 -1.00 -15.96
N GLU A 187 -10.39 -1.16 -15.85
CA GLU A 187 -9.69 -2.32 -15.29
C GLU A 187 -10.03 -3.65 -16.00
N ALA A 188 -10.59 -3.59 -17.21
CA ALA A 188 -10.91 -4.72 -18.08
C ALA A 188 -9.71 -5.11 -18.98
N TYR A 189 -8.59 -5.51 -18.35
CA TYR A 189 -7.31 -5.72 -19.06
C TYR A 189 -7.35 -6.77 -20.17
N ALA A 190 -8.18 -7.82 -20.02
CA ALA A 190 -8.34 -8.84 -21.05
C ALA A 190 -8.96 -8.24 -22.33
N ASN A 191 -9.98 -7.39 -22.19
CA ASN A 191 -10.60 -6.68 -23.30
C ASN A 191 -9.64 -5.67 -23.92
N ALA A 192 -8.89 -4.94 -23.09
CA ALA A 192 -7.86 -4.02 -23.56
C ALA A 192 -6.84 -4.74 -24.47
N LEU A 193 -6.39 -5.95 -24.08
CA LEU A 193 -5.50 -6.78 -24.89
C LEU A 193 -6.13 -7.18 -26.24
N LEU A 194 -7.43 -7.48 -26.30
CA LEU A 194 -8.12 -7.78 -27.57
C LEU A 194 -8.09 -6.58 -28.53
N TYR A 195 -8.28 -5.37 -28.02
CA TYR A 195 -8.16 -4.16 -28.85
C TYR A 195 -6.72 -3.88 -29.28
N LEU A 196 -5.74 -4.09 -28.40
CA LEU A 196 -4.31 -3.92 -28.73
C LEU A 196 -3.84 -4.93 -29.78
N GLN A 197 -4.43 -6.12 -29.86
CA GLN A 197 -4.13 -7.10 -30.90
C GLN A 197 -4.57 -6.63 -32.30
N LYS A 198 -5.62 -5.80 -32.39
CA LYS A 198 -6.11 -5.24 -33.66
C LYS A 198 -5.18 -4.18 -34.25
N LEU A 199 -4.26 -3.63 -33.46
CA LEU A 199 -3.24 -2.70 -33.95
C LEU A 199 -2.27 -3.46 -34.86
N THR A 200 -2.32 -3.16 -36.15
CA THR A 200 -1.50 -3.80 -37.19
C THR A 200 -0.03 -3.43 -37.09
N THR A 201 0.26 -2.20 -36.62
CA THR A 201 1.61 -1.68 -36.48
C THR A 201 2.21 -2.06 -35.12
N GLY A 202 3.43 -2.60 -35.13
CA GLY A 202 4.24 -2.80 -33.92
C GLY A 202 4.81 -1.48 -33.40
N SER A 203 3.95 -0.52 -33.05
CA SER A 203 4.31 0.76 -32.46
C SER A 203 4.78 0.58 -31.01
N PHE A 204 5.48 1.57 -30.44
CA PHE A 204 5.92 1.48 -29.05
C PHE A 204 4.72 1.45 -28.10
N GLU A 205 3.64 2.19 -28.41
CA GLU A 205 2.41 2.25 -27.62
C GLU A 205 1.82 0.86 -27.50
N LYS A 206 1.68 0.12 -28.60
CA LYS A 206 1.12 -1.25 -28.55
C LYS A 206 1.82 -2.10 -27.51
N TYR A 207 3.16 -2.19 -27.55
CA TYR A 207 3.92 -3.01 -26.60
C TYR A 207 3.87 -2.44 -25.19
N TYR A 208 3.92 -1.12 -25.05
CA TYR A 208 3.82 -0.44 -23.75
C TYR A 208 2.49 -0.75 -23.05
N PHE A 209 1.36 -0.54 -23.73
CA PHE A 209 0.03 -0.81 -23.18
C PHE A 209 -0.19 -2.30 -22.91
N GLN A 210 0.34 -3.19 -23.76
CA GLN A 210 0.30 -4.64 -23.49
C GLN A 210 1.08 -5.00 -22.22
N ALA A 211 2.28 -4.43 -22.05
CA ALA A 211 3.10 -4.65 -20.86
C ALA A 211 2.38 -4.21 -19.58
N LEU A 212 1.74 -3.04 -19.61
CA LEU A 212 0.95 -2.54 -18.47
C LEU A 212 -0.25 -3.45 -18.17
N CYS A 213 -0.97 -3.95 -19.19
CA CYS A 213 -2.03 -4.93 -18.99
C CYS A 213 -1.51 -6.22 -18.33
N PHE A 214 -0.39 -6.75 -18.81
CA PHE A 214 0.20 -7.97 -18.25
C PHE A 214 0.72 -7.78 -16.83
N PHE A 215 1.30 -6.61 -16.52
CA PHE A 215 1.68 -6.23 -15.16
C PHE A 215 0.45 -6.29 -14.22
N ARG A 216 -0.67 -5.69 -14.63
CA ARG A 216 -1.92 -5.68 -13.84
C ARG A 216 -2.56 -7.07 -13.71
N LEU A 217 -2.32 -7.95 -14.66
CA LEU A 217 -2.72 -9.37 -14.60
C LEU A 217 -1.74 -10.25 -13.81
N GLY A 218 -0.65 -9.70 -13.27
CA GLY A 218 0.38 -10.45 -12.54
C GLY A 218 1.31 -11.30 -13.42
N LYS A 219 1.25 -11.13 -14.73
CA LYS A 219 2.09 -11.84 -15.72
C LYS A 219 3.41 -11.08 -15.94
N TYR A 220 4.25 -11.06 -14.89
CA TYR A 220 5.40 -10.18 -14.83
C TYR A 220 6.53 -10.54 -15.80
N ALA A 221 6.68 -11.82 -16.16
CA ALA A 221 7.69 -12.25 -17.13
C ALA A 221 7.36 -11.69 -18.52
N GLU A 222 6.12 -11.92 -18.97
CA GLU A 222 5.61 -11.44 -20.26
C GLU A 222 5.58 -9.91 -20.33
N ALA A 223 5.18 -9.24 -19.23
CA ALA A 223 5.25 -7.78 -19.12
C ALA A 223 6.69 -7.27 -19.26
N GLY A 224 7.66 -7.96 -18.64
CA GLY A 224 9.08 -7.60 -18.70
C GLY A 224 9.63 -7.62 -20.12
N ASP A 225 9.29 -8.64 -20.90
CA ASP A 225 9.72 -8.74 -22.30
C ASP A 225 9.10 -7.65 -23.17
N LEU A 226 7.82 -7.33 -22.97
CA LEU A 226 7.13 -6.26 -23.70
C LEU A 226 7.65 -4.87 -23.34
N PHE A 227 8.02 -4.62 -22.07
CA PHE A 227 8.70 -3.38 -21.69
C PHE A 227 10.06 -3.23 -22.38
N LYS A 228 10.85 -4.31 -22.49
CA LYS A 228 12.12 -4.30 -23.23
C LYS A 228 11.90 -3.94 -24.71
N LEU A 229 10.88 -4.53 -25.34
CA LEU A 229 10.49 -4.22 -26.72
C LEU A 229 10.04 -2.77 -26.88
N SER A 230 9.21 -2.27 -25.96
CA SER A 230 8.75 -0.88 -25.95
C SER A 230 9.93 0.10 -25.82
N LEU A 231 10.86 -0.18 -24.90
CA LEU A 231 12.05 0.65 -24.70
C LEU A 231 12.97 0.69 -25.93
N SER A 232 13.07 -0.40 -26.70
CA SER A 232 13.85 -0.41 -27.95
C SER A 232 13.20 0.40 -29.08
N LYS A 233 11.89 0.65 -29.00
CA LYS A 233 11.12 1.37 -30.03
C LYS A 233 10.87 2.83 -29.68
N SER A 234 10.98 3.18 -28.40
CA SER A 234 10.76 4.55 -27.94
C SER A 234 11.94 5.47 -28.26
N THR A 235 11.65 6.52 -29.02
CA THR A 235 12.59 7.60 -29.36
C THR A 235 12.48 8.82 -28.43
N ASN A 236 11.35 8.99 -27.75
CA ASN A 236 11.11 10.11 -26.84
C ASN A 236 11.73 9.81 -25.46
N ASN A 237 12.64 10.67 -25.00
CA ASN A 237 13.36 10.48 -23.74
C ASN A 237 12.43 10.43 -22.50
N GLU A 238 11.38 11.24 -22.44
CA GLU A 238 10.41 11.21 -21.34
C GLU A 238 9.67 9.87 -21.30
N LYS A 239 9.22 9.39 -22.46
CA LYS A 239 8.58 8.06 -22.57
C LYS A 239 9.53 6.93 -22.22
N ARG A 240 10.83 7.05 -22.55
CA ARG A 240 11.83 6.07 -22.14
C ARG A 240 11.97 6.00 -20.61
N MET A 241 12.07 7.15 -19.93
CA MET A 241 12.13 7.21 -18.46
C MET A 241 10.87 6.64 -17.81
N GLU A 242 9.71 6.88 -18.42
CA GLU A 242 8.43 6.32 -18.01
C GLU A 242 8.41 4.78 -18.15
N ILE A 243 8.83 4.25 -19.30
CA ILE A 243 8.94 2.80 -19.54
C ILE A 243 9.95 2.15 -18.57
N GLU A 244 11.08 2.79 -18.32
CA GLU A 244 12.09 2.32 -17.36
C GLU A 244 11.52 2.24 -15.94
N TRP A 245 10.72 3.23 -15.54
CA TRP A 245 10.01 3.22 -14.26
C TRP A 245 9.05 2.03 -14.13
N TYR A 246 8.17 1.80 -15.11
CA TYR A 246 7.26 0.65 -15.05
C TYR A 246 7.98 -0.69 -15.18
N SER A 247 9.08 -0.74 -15.93
CA SER A 247 9.97 -1.91 -15.98
C SER A 247 10.57 -2.21 -14.61
N PHE A 248 10.97 -1.18 -13.87
CA PHE A 248 11.50 -1.31 -12.52
C PHE A 248 10.44 -1.84 -11.55
N LEU A 249 9.21 -1.30 -11.60
CA LEU A 249 8.09 -1.80 -10.79
C LEU A 249 7.73 -3.24 -11.16
N ASN A 250 7.76 -3.61 -12.44
CA ASN A 250 7.53 -4.98 -12.89
C ASN A 250 8.62 -5.95 -12.35
N ALA A 251 9.89 -5.56 -12.44
CA ALA A 251 10.98 -6.38 -11.90
C ALA A 251 10.91 -6.51 -10.37
N LEU A 252 10.45 -5.46 -9.68
CA LEU A 252 10.18 -5.48 -8.25
C LEU A 252 9.07 -6.49 -7.91
N ALA A 253 7.92 -6.42 -8.60
CA ALA A 253 6.78 -7.30 -8.38
C ALA A 253 7.08 -8.77 -8.74
N CYS A 254 7.87 -9.01 -9.78
CA CYS A 254 8.34 -10.33 -10.18
C CYS A 254 9.18 -11.04 -9.09
N GLY A 255 9.91 -10.27 -8.27
CA GLY A 255 10.69 -10.81 -7.17
C GLY A 255 11.98 -11.50 -7.62
N LYS A 256 12.33 -12.63 -6.97
CA LYS A 256 13.61 -13.33 -7.15
C LYS A 256 13.97 -13.63 -8.63
N PRO A 257 13.06 -14.10 -9.49
CA PRO A 257 13.37 -14.39 -10.89
C PRO A 257 13.86 -13.17 -11.69
N CYS A 258 13.43 -11.95 -11.34
CA CYS A 258 13.80 -10.72 -12.05
C CYS A 258 14.81 -9.85 -11.27
N ASN A 259 15.54 -10.43 -10.30
CA ASN A 259 16.44 -9.66 -9.43
C ASN A 259 17.59 -8.98 -10.20
N GLN A 260 18.06 -9.61 -11.29
CA GLN A 260 19.10 -9.03 -12.13
C GLN A 260 18.59 -7.77 -12.86
N GLU A 261 17.44 -7.86 -13.53
CA GLU A 261 16.79 -6.69 -14.14
C GLU A 261 16.49 -5.60 -13.12
N PHE A 262 15.95 -5.97 -11.95
CA PHE A 262 15.66 -5.03 -10.88
C PHE A 262 16.92 -4.24 -10.47
N THR A 263 18.03 -4.95 -10.26
CA THR A 263 19.31 -4.33 -9.87
C THR A 263 19.84 -3.43 -10.98
N LYS A 264 19.78 -3.87 -12.24
CA LYS A 264 20.21 -3.08 -13.39
C LYS A 264 19.40 -1.80 -13.56
N LEU A 265 18.07 -1.90 -13.51
CA LEU A 265 17.16 -0.76 -13.69
C LEU A 265 17.28 0.23 -12.53
N SER A 266 17.35 -0.25 -11.29
CA SER A 266 17.53 0.61 -10.11
C SER A 266 18.81 1.43 -10.20
N GLN A 267 19.94 0.80 -10.54
CA GLN A 267 21.22 1.50 -10.74
C GLN A 267 21.16 2.49 -11.91
N SER A 268 20.54 2.11 -13.03
CA SER A 268 20.39 2.99 -14.19
C SER A 268 19.62 4.27 -13.84
N ILE A 269 18.46 4.10 -13.19
CA ILE A 269 17.60 5.22 -12.78
C ILE A 269 18.28 6.10 -11.73
N GLN A 270 19.03 5.51 -10.79
CA GLN A 270 19.76 6.27 -9.77
C GLN A 270 20.96 7.05 -10.32
N LYS A 271 21.68 6.50 -11.31
CA LYS A 271 22.82 7.17 -11.95
C LYS A 271 22.40 8.38 -12.78
N ASN A 272 21.18 8.36 -13.31
CA ASN A 272 20.64 9.48 -14.07
C ASN A 272 19.94 10.48 -13.13
N SER A 273 20.64 11.54 -12.73
CA SER A 273 20.09 12.59 -11.85
C SER A 273 18.87 13.31 -12.44
N ASN A 274 18.73 13.30 -13.77
CA ASN A 274 17.62 13.92 -14.48
C ASN A 274 16.44 12.95 -14.68
N HIS A 275 16.54 11.72 -14.20
CA HIS A 275 15.46 10.74 -14.30
C HIS A 275 14.28 11.17 -13.42
N LEU A 276 13.09 11.28 -14.02
CA LEU A 276 11.85 11.72 -13.35
C LEU A 276 11.53 10.93 -12.07
N TYR A 277 11.91 9.65 -12.05
CA TYR A 277 11.61 8.71 -10.97
C TYR A 277 12.80 8.37 -10.05
N SER A 278 13.93 9.08 -10.16
CA SER A 278 15.15 8.79 -9.37
C SER A 278 14.90 8.81 -7.85
N LYS A 279 14.15 9.81 -7.36
CA LYS A 279 13.80 9.96 -5.94
C LYS A 279 12.91 8.81 -5.46
N GLN A 280 11.93 8.40 -6.25
CA GLN A 280 10.98 7.32 -5.93
C GLN A 280 11.72 5.99 -5.81
N VAL A 281 12.64 5.69 -6.74
CA VAL A 281 13.51 4.50 -6.65
C VAL A 281 14.32 4.54 -5.36
N GLN A 282 14.93 5.66 -5.01
CA GLN A 282 15.69 5.79 -3.77
C GLN A 282 14.83 5.54 -2.52
N LEU A 283 13.60 6.06 -2.48
CA LEU A 283 12.66 5.82 -1.38
C LEU A 283 12.30 4.33 -1.23
N ILE A 284 12.05 3.63 -2.34
CA ILE A 284 11.74 2.19 -2.34
C ILE A 284 12.94 1.39 -1.81
N LEU A 285 14.14 1.70 -2.27
CA LEU A 285 15.37 1.03 -1.83
C LEU A 285 15.66 1.29 -0.34
N ASN A 286 15.42 2.51 0.15
CA ASN A 286 15.63 2.86 1.56
C ASN A 286 14.65 2.17 2.51
N LYS A 287 13.37 2.02 2.13
CA LYS A 287 12.36 1.31 2.95
C LYS A 287 12.75 -0.14 3.25
N LYS A 288 13.49 -0.78 2.35
CA LYS A 288 14.00 -2.15 2.53
C LYS A 288 14.97 -2.26 3.71
N HIS A 289 15.86 -1.28 3.87
CA HIS A 289 16.88 -1.30 4.91
C HIS A 289 16.29 -1.25 6.33
N VAL A 290 15.14 -0.60 6.50
CA VAL A 290 14.47 -0.50 7.80
C VAL A 290 13.95 -1.87 8.24
N ARG A 291 13.35 -2.67 7.33
CA ARG A 291 12.76 -3.97 7.69
C ARG A 291 13.79 -5.03 8.11
N ARG A 292 15.05 -4.93 7.65
CA ARG A 292 16.12 -5.85 8.07
C ARG A 292 16.65 -5.59 9.48
N LYS A 293 16.45 -4.39 10.04
CA LYS A 293 16.95 -4.06 11.40
C LYS A 293 16.06 -4.58 12.54
N TYR A 294 14.85 -5.03 12.24
CA TYR A 294 13.86 -5.45 13.24
C TYR A 294 13.56 -6.96 13.21
N LYS A 295 14.36 -7.74 12.49
CA LYS A 295 14.38 -9.21 12.57
C LYS A 295 15.68 -9.62 13.26
#